data_AF-A0A399ID73-F1
#
_entry.id   AF-A0A399ID73-F1
#
_cell.length_a   1.000
_cell.length_b   1.000
_cell.length_c   1.000
_cell.angle_alpha   90.00
_cell.angle_beta   90.00
_cell.angle_gamma   90.00
#
_symmetry.space_group_name_H-M   'P 1'
#
loop_
_entity.id
_entity.type
_entity.pdbx_description
1 polymer ?
#
loop_
_entity_poly.entity_id
_entity_poly.type
_entity_poly.pdbx_seq_one_letter_code
_entity_poly.pdbx_strand_id
1 'polypeptide(L)'
;MAHATRITRPRLTAVTPAADIQIGADTLFADMLDQRSETPADRFTVWRIRNGLSLAAASRELGVTVRTVSAYGSGARPIPRTVQLACIGWEEEQRRKRA
;
A
#
# COMPACT_ATOMS: atom_id res chain seq x y z
N MET A 1 51.57 -5.38 12.45
CA MET A 1 50.94 -4.09 12.78
C MET A 1 50.08 -3.67 11.60
N ALA A 2 48.80 -3.37 11.86
CA ALA A 2 47.73 -3.26 10.88
C ALA A 2 47.55 -1.85 10.30
N HIS A 3 46.65 -1.77 9.30
CA HIS A 3 45.99 -0.59 8.67
C HIS A 3 46.68 0.00 7.43
N ALA A 4 45.99 0.35 6.34
CA ALA A 4 44.59 0.18 5.93
C ALA A 4 44.51 0.49 4.42
N THR A 5 43.92 -0.41 3.61
CA THR A 5 43.64 -0.12 2.19
C THR A 5 42.38 0.73 2.10
N ARG A 6 42.54 2.01 1.75
CA ARG A 6 41.45 2.95 1.48
C ARG A 6 40.80 2.59 0.14
N ILE A 7 39.63 1.94 0.19
CA ILE A 7 38.78 1.73 -0.98
C ILE A 7 38.01 3.03 -1.24
N THR A 8 38.43 3.79 -2.23
CA THR A 8 37.71 4.96 -2.74
C THR A 8 36.47 4.46 -3.49
N ARG A 9 35.28 4.67 -2.93
CA ARG A 9 34.00 4.33 -3.57
C ARG A 9 33.84 5.14 -4.86
N PRO A 10 33.56 4.53 -6.04
CA PRO A 10 33.21 5.31 -7.22
C PRO A 10 31.88 6.03 -7.00
N ARG A 11 31.86 7.30 -7.39
CA ARG A 11 30.73 8.22 -7.36
C ARG A 11 29.67 7.70 -8.32
N LEU A 12 28.57 7.16 -7.80
CA LEU A 12 27.42 6.75 -8.61
C LEU A 12 26.78 8.00 -9.26
N THR A 13 27.09 8.26 -10.52
CA THR A 13 26.27 9.11 -11.38
C THR A 13 25.14 8.25 -11.95
N ALA A 14 23.95 8.35 -11.36
CA ALA A 14 22.75 7.82 -11.98
C ALA A 14 22.38 8.73 -13.16
N VAL A 15 22.63 8.28 -14.38
CA VAL A 15 22.02 8.87 -15.59
C VAL A 15 20.68 8.19 -15.77
N THR A 16 19.59 8.92 -15.52
CA THR A 16 18.25 8.50 -15.93
C THR A 16 18.04 8.96 -17.37
N PRO A 17 17.83 8.05 -18.36
CA PRO A 17 17.41 8.49 -19.68
C PRO A 17 16.02 9.13 -19.55
N ALA A 18 15.87 10.29 -20.19
CA ALA A 18 14.64 11.05 -20.22
C ALA A 18 13.51 10.22 -20.83
N ALA A 19 12.69 9.62 -19.96
CA ALA A 19 11.36 9.16 -20.33
C ALA A 19 10.39 10.15 -19.68
N ASP A 20 9.75 10.97 -20.49
CA ASP A 20 8.67 11.88 -20.09
C ASP A 20 7.41 11.04 -19.79
N ILE A 21 7.47 10.31 -18.68
CA ILE A 21 6.37 9.48 -18.21
C ILE A 21 5.53 10.36 -17.29
N GLN A 22 4.44 10.88 -17.83
CA GLN A 22 3.38 11.52 -17.06
C GLN A 22 2.60 10.43 -16.29
N ILE A 23 3.20 9.89 -15.22
CA ILE A 23 2.48 9.02 -14.29
C ILE A 23 1.68 9.93 -13.36
N GLY A 24 0.35 9.81 -13.38
CA GLY A 24 -0.52 10.50 -12.43
C GLY A 24 -0.14 10.11 -10.99
N ALA A 25 -0.21 11.04 -10.05
CA ALA A 25 0.18 10.79 -8.65
C ALA A 25 -0.53 9.56 -8.06
N ASP A 26 -1.78 9.31 -8.43
CA ASP A 26 -2.55 8.15 -8.00
C ASP A 26 -2.01 6.83 -8.59
N THR A 27 -1.62 6.84 -9.87
CA THR A 27 -1.01 5.70 -10.55
C THR A 27 0.39 5.42 -10.00
N LEU A 28 1.18 6.47 -9.75
CA LEU A 28 2.52 6.37 -9.16
C LEU A 28 2.43 5.84 -7.73
N PHE A 29 1.42 6.27 -6.98
CA PHE A 29 1.14 5.77 -5.65
C PHE A 29 0.67 4.31 -5.67
N ALA A 30 -0.16 3.91 -6.63
CA ALA A 30 -0.56 2.52 -6.81
C ALA A 30 0.64 1.61 -7.18
N ASP A 31 1.45 2.00 -8.16
CA ASP A 31 2.66 1.26 -8.58
C ASP A 31 3.70 1.16 -7.44
N MET A 32 3.85 2.23 -6.66
CA MET A 32 4.75 2.24 -5.49
C MET A 32 4.28 1.26 -4.40
N LEU A 33 2.98 1.03 -4.29
CA LEU A 33 2.43 0.05 -3.36
C LEU A 33 2.61 -1.38 -3.90
N ASP A 34 2.43 -1.60 -5.21
CA ASP A 34 2.63 -2.89 -5.88
C ASP A 34 4.10 -3.37 -5.86
N GLN A 35 5.09 -2.46 -5.92
CA GLN A 35 6.52 -2.82 -5.91
C GLN A 35 7.11 -3.06 -4.51
N ARG A 36 6.43 -2.65 -3.43
CA ARG A 36 6.89 -2.96 -2.07
C ARG A 36 6.45 -4.38 -1.69
N SER A 37 7.23 -5.08 -0.88
CA SER A 37 6.76 -6.30 -0.20
C SER A 37 5.52 -5.92 0.62
N GLU A 38 4.34 -6.09 0.04
CA GLU A 38 3.11 -5.48 0.54
C GLU A 38 2.86 -5.92 1.98
N THR A 39 2.94 -4.99 2.91
CA THR A 39 2.50 -5.27 4.27
C THR A 39 0.97 -5.43 4.24
N PRO A 40 0.37 -6.14 5.21
CA PRO A 40 -1.09 -6.18 5.31
C PRO A 40 -1.73 -4.80 5.35
N ALA A 41 -1.04 -3.80 5.95
CA ALA A 41 -1.48 -2.41 6.00
C ALA A 41 -1.49 -1.73 4.62
N ASP A 42 -0.47 -2.00 3.80
CA ASP A 42 -0.41 -1.50 2.41
C ASP A 42 -1.56 -2.09 1.60
N ARG A 43 -1.76 -3.42 1.65
CA ARG A 43 -2.89 -4.10 0.99
C ARG A 43 -4.24 -3.52 1.38
N PHE A 44 -4.44 -3.26 2.68
CA PHE A 44 -5.68 -2.67 3.17
C PHE A 44 -5.89 -1.24 2.65
N THR A 45 -4.82 -0.47 2.55
CA THR A 45 -4.86 0.90 2.04
C THR A 45 -5.16 0.92 0.54
N VAL A 46 -4.47 0.09 -0.25
CA VAL A 46 -4.75 -0.12 -1.67
C VAL A 46 -6.19 -0.55 -1.88
N TRP A 47 -6.66 -1.56 -1.12
CA TRP A 47 -8.03 -2.05 -1.20
C TRP A 47 -9.05 -0.93 -0.98
N ARG A 48 -8.89 -0.06 0.02
CA ARG A 48 -9.81 1.06 0.24
C ARG A 48 -9.80 2.06 -0.91
N ILE A 49 -8.61 2.42 -1.41
CA ILE A 49 -8.45 3.41 -2.47
C ILE A 49 -9.06 2.88 -3.77
N ARG A 50 -8.71 1.65 -4.16
CA ARG A 50 -9.24 0.96 -5.34
C ARG A 50 -10.76 0.90 -5.35
N ASN A 51 -11.37 0.70 -4.19
CA ASN A 51 -12.82 0.61 -4.03
C ASN A 51 -13.51 1.95 -3.71
N GLY A 52 -12.77 3.07 -3.70
CA GLY A 52 -13.32 4.41 -3.44
C GLY A 52 -13.86 4.62 -2.01
N LEU A 53 -13.37 3.84 -1.03
CA LEU A 53 -13.90 3.83 0.33
C LEU A 53 -13.21 4.87 1.23
N SER A 54 -13.99 5.85 1.68
CA SER A 54 -13.59 6.72 2.80
C SER A 54 -13.40 5.91 4.09
N LEU A 55 -12.71 6.46 5.09
CA LEU A 55 -12.53 5.79 6.38
C LEU A 55 -13.88 5.43 7.04
N ALA A 56 -14.86 6.32 6.92
CA ALA A 56 -16.21 6.11 7.43
C ALA A 56 -16.98 5.04 6.64
N ALA A 57 -16.82 5.00 5.31
CA ALA A 57 -17.42 3.97 4.48
C ALA A 57 -16.85 2.58 4.81
N ALA A 58 -15.51 2.45 4.80
CA ALA A 58 -14.84 1.20 5.15
C ALA A 58 -15.20 0.70 6.56
N SER A 59 -15.39 1.61 7.51
CA SER A 59 -15.85 1.30 8.86
C SER A 59 -17.23 0.64 8.86
N ARG A 60 -18.19 1.17 8.09
CA ARG A 60 -19.54 0.58 7.97
C ARG A 60 -19.52 -0.78 7.31
N GLU A 61 -18.78 -0.91 6.20
CA GLU A 61 -18.73 -2.15 5.42
C GLU A 61 -18.06 -3.29 6.20
N LEU A 62 -17.00 -3.00 6.96
CA LEU A 62 -16.26 -4.01 7.72
C LEU A 62 -16.78 -4.22 9.15
N GLY A 63 -17.73 -3.41 9.61
CA GLY A 63 -18.29 -3.49 10.96
C GLY A 63 -17.28 -3.17 12.07
N VAL A 64 -16.29 -2.30 11.80
CA VAL A 64 -15.28 -1.87 12.77
C VAL A 64 -15.32 -0.36 12.96
N THR A 65 -14.75 0.16 14.04
CA THR A 65 -14.74 1.62 14.27
C THR A 65 -13.86 2.35 13.26
N VAL A 66 -14.20 3.60 12.94
CA VAL A 66 -13.37 4.48 12.09
C VAL A 66 -11.94 4.61 12.63
N ARG A 67 -11.79 4.67 13.97
CA ARG A 67 -10.47 4.70 14.63
C ARG A 67 -9.67 3.44 14.34
N THR A 68 -10.31 2.27 14.30
CA THR A 68 -9.67 1.00 13.94
C THR A 68 -9.21 1.00 12.48
N VAL A 69 -10.04 1.48 11.56
CA VAL A 69 -9.69 1.62 10.13
C VAL A 69 -8.47 2.54 9.95
N SER A 70 -8.43 3.66 10.67
CA SER A 70 -7.29 4.59 10.66
C SER A 70 -6.03 3.97 11.26
N ALA A 71 -6.15 3.21 12.36
CA ALA A 71 -5.03 2.51 12.98
C ALA A 71 -4.42 1.42 12.07
N TYR A 72 -5.24 0.78 11.23
CA TYR A 72 -4.78 -0.18 10.22
C TYR A 72 -4.02 0.51 9.08
N GLY A 73 -4.55 1.60 8.53
CA GLY A 73 -3.90 2.33 7.44
C GLY A 73 -2.58 3.01 7.84
N SER A 74 -2.45 3.42 9.11
CA SER A 74 -1.21 4.00 9.65
C SER A 74 -0.18 2.97 10.11
N GLY A 75 -0.52 1.68 10.10
CA GLY A 75 0.34 0.62 10.64
C GLY A 75 0.46 0.61 12.18
N ALA A 76 -0.26 1.50 12.89
CA ALA A 76 -0.27 1.57 14.35
C ALA A 76 -0.84 0.29 14.99
N ARG A 77 -1.67 -0.47 14.26
CA ARG A 77 -2.15 -1.78 14.68
C ARG A 77 -1.97 -2.80 13.55
N PRO A 78 -1.46 -4.01 13.84
CA PRO A 78 -1.43 -5.08 12.85
C PRO A 78 -2.85 -5.46 12.43
N ILE A 79 -3.02 -5.76 11.14
CA ILE A 79 -4.32 -6.13 10.58
C ILE A 79 -4.58 -7.62 10.81
N PRO A 80 -5.63 -7.99 11.57
CA PRO A 80 -5.97 -9.39 11.81
C PRO A 80 -6.32 -10.13 10.52
N ARG A 81 -6.08 -11.44 10.47
CA ARG A 81 -6.46 -12.30 9.33
C ARG A 81 -7.95 -12.20 9.01
N THR A 82 -8.80 -12.07 10.03
CA THR A 82 -10.26 -11.90 9.86
C THR A 82 -10.61 -10.66 9.04
N VAL A 83 -9.92 -9.55 9.24
CA VAL A 83 -10.16 -8.30 8.49
C VAL A 83 -9.69 -8.46 7.04
N GLN A 84 -8.55 -9.13 6.83
CA GLN A 84 -8.06 -9.40 5.47
C GLN A 84 -9.05 -10.27 4.67
N LEU A 85 -9.61 -11.31 5.30
CA LEU A 85 -10.64 -12.15 4.68
C LEU A 85 -11.94 -11.38 4.45
N ALA A 86 -12.32 -10.47 5.36
CA ALA A 86 -13.50 -9.61 5.19
C ALA A 86 -13.36 -8.68 3.97
N CYS A 87 -12.17 -8.11 3.71
CA CYS A 87 -11.91 -7.32 2.51
C CYS A 87 -12.13 -8.13 1.22
N ILE A 88 -11.65 -9.37 1.18
CA ILE A 88 -11.85 -10.27 0.02
C ILE A 88 -13.34 -10.62 -0.13
N GLY A 89 -14.00 -10.98 0.96
CA GLY A 89 -15.43 -11.31 0.96
C GLY A 89 -16.31 -10.14 0.52
N TRP A 90 -15.96 -8.92 0.92
CA TRP A 90 -16.67 -7.73 0.48
C TRP A 90 -16.54 -7.51 -1.03
N GLU A 91 -15.35 -7.68 -1.62
CA GLU A 91 -15.17 -7.53 -3.08
C GLU A 91 -15.95 -8.58 -3.87
N GLU A 92 -16.00 -9.81 -3.37
CA GLU A 92 -16.83 -10.87 -3.92
C GLU A 92 -18.31 -10.49 -3.91
N GLU A 93 -18.79 -9.95 -2.78
CA GLU A 93 -20.17 -9.49 -2.65
C GLU A 93 -20.49 -8.34 -3.61
N GLN A 94 -19.59 -7.36 -3.74
CA GLN A 94 -19.76 -6.26 -4.70
C GLN A 94 -19.75 -6.75 -6.14
N ARG A 95 -18.91 -7.75 -6.47
CA ARG A 95 -18.89 -8.34 -7.81
C ARG A 95 -20.19 -9.06 -8.13
N ARG A 96 -20.75 -9.80 -7.16
CA ARG A 96 -22.05 -10.47 -7.29
C ARG A 96 -23.21 -9.50 -7.44
N LYS A 97 -23.16 -8.34 -6.78
CA LYS A 97 -24.18 -7.29 -6.93
C LYS A 97 -24.13 -6.56 -8.28
N ARG A 98 -22.99 -6.60 -8.97
CA ARG A 98 -22.77 -5.94 -10.26
C ARG A 98 -22.99 -6.85 -11.46
N ALA A 99 -22.98 -8.17 -11.28
CA ALA A 99 -23.25 -9.18 -12.30
C ALA A 99 -24.75 -9.39 -12.47
#